data_AF-A0A7J2YTP2-F1
#
_entry.id   AF-A0A7J2YTP2-F1
#
_cell.length_a   1.000
_cell.length_b   1.000
_cell.length_c   1.000
_cell.angle_alpha   90.00
_cell.angle_beta   90.00
_cell.angle_gamma   90.00
#
_symmetry.space_group_name_H-M   'P 1'
#
loop_
_entity.id
_entity.type
_entity.pdbx_description
1 polymer ?
#
loop_
_entity_poly.entity_id
_entity_poly.type
_entity_poly.pdbx_seq_one_letter_code
_entity_poly.pdbx_strand_id
1 'polypeptide(L)'
;MKDECGICGRVMRTTYMRQCQRCKKLFCRDCMTPDVATGDPNAMLCLHCASRIVSPRTVSKYAGLEGHLKFRSAFTDTVKLTFARIDGLIGSNLPMAAYRDPLWWSNASSSEHAKAWLNAGWEAQEVNLKEGYVVFKKVRVLPRKAKKKKLEITQPFTPVPVHRPRSKVPSKTKASKLYARIKNLERQRSMQQPIRGLKGRPPSRSRLTDNKPQ
;
A
#
# COMPACT_ATOMS: atom_id res chain seq x y z
N MET A 1 12.66 -17.48 -1.68
CA MET A 1 12.04 -16.75 -2.81
C MET A 1 13.08 -15.80 -3.37
N LYS A 2 13.13 -15.64 -4.69
CA LYS A 2 14.04 -14.72 -5.39
C LYS A 2 13.16 -13.74 -6.13
N ASP A 3 13.46 -12.45 -6.00
CA ASP A 3 12.67 -11.37 -6.60
C ASP A 3 13.62 -10.48 -7.44
N GLU A 4 13.04 -9.74 -8.38
CA GLU A 4 13.76 -8.87 -9.31
C GLU A 4 13.77 -7.42 -8.82
N CYS A 5 14.94 -6.76 -8.89
CA CYS A 5 15.02 -5.33 -8.66
C CYS A 5 14.42 -4.54 -9.84
N GLY A 6 13.39 -3.72 -9.57
CA GLY A 6 12.71 -2.95 -10.61
C GLY A 6 13.51 -1.79 -11.25
N ILE A 7 14.80 -1.64 -10.97
CA ILE A 7 15.69 -0.66 -11.63
C ILE A 7 16.80 -1.38 -12.41
N CYS A 8 17.60 -2.20 -11.73
CA CYS A 8 18.75 -2.86 -12.35
C CYS A 8 18.43 -4.25 -12.93
N GLY A 9 17.22 -4.78 -12.73
CA GLY A 9 16.80 -6.09 -13.24
C GLY A 9 17.51 -7.29 -12.60
N ARG A 10 18.41 -7.08 -11.62
CA ARG A 10 19.12 -8.17 -10.95
C ARG A 10 18.15 -8.98 -10.08
N VAL A 11 18.20 -10.30 -10.23
CA VAL A 11 17.45 -11.26 -9.41
C VAL A 11 18.24 -11.57 -8.14
N MET A 12 17.68 -11.22 -6.99
CA MET A 12 18.36 -11.33 -5.69
C MET A 12 17.47 -12.08 -4.68
N ARG A 13 18.07 -12.50 -3.57
CA ARG A 13 17.28 -13.03 -2.44
C ARG A 13 16.45 -11.91 -1.82
N THR A 14 15.23 -12.20 -1.42
CA THR A 14 14.29 -11.22 -0.83
C THR A 14 14.87 -10.49 0.39
N THR A 15 15.83 -11.07 1.12
CA THR A 15 16.53 -10.43 2.26
C THR A 15 17.37 -9.20 1.87
N TYR A 16 17.86 -9.15 0.63
CA TYR A 16 18.63 -8.04 0.08
C TYR A 16 17.74 -6.98 -0.58
N MET A 17 16.43 -7.23 -0.63
CA MET A 17 15.46 -6.32 -1.22
C MET A 17 14.74 -5.52 -0.15
N ARG A 18 14.44 -4.27 -0.49
CA ARG A 18 13.78 -3.29 0.36
C ARG A 18 12.63 -2.67 -0.44
N GLN A 19 11.58 -2.27 0.25
CA GLN A 19 10.42 -1.66 -0.36
C GLN A 19 10.57 -0.14 -0.36
N CYS A 20 10.31 0.49 -1.51
CA CYS A 20 10.26 1.95 -1.60
C CYS A 20 8.99 2.49 -0.96
N GLN A 21 9.09 3.47 -0.06
CA GLN A 21 7.93 4.06 0.63
C GLN A 21 6.96 4.78 -0.34
N ARG A 22 7.47 5.32 -1.46
CA ARG A 22 6.66 6.04 -2.46
C ARG A 22 5.94 5.13 -3.44
N CYS A 23 6.69 4.26 -4.14
CA CYS A 23 6.12 3.43 -5.21
C CYS A 23 5.77 2.00 -4.78
N LYS A 24 6.07 1.61 -3.54
CA LYS A 24 5.77 0.31 -2.93
C LYS A 24 6.35 -0.91 -3.65
N LYS A 25 7.27 -0.71 -4.60
CA LYS A 25 8.01 -1.77 -5.30
C LYS A 25 9.27 -2.16 -4.54
N LEU A 26 9.78 -3.37 -4.83
CA LEU A 26 11.02 -3.88 -4.26
C LEU A 26 12.24 -3.53 -5.13
N PHE A 27 13.33 -3.14 -4.48
CA PHE A 27 14.60 -2.83 -5.12
C PHE A 27 15.77 -3.36 -4.27
N CYS A 28 16.94 -3.53 -4.88
CA CYS A 28 18.17 -3.84 -4.14
C CYS A 28 18.66 -2.61 -3.36
N ARG A 29 19.48 -2.83 -2.34
CA ARG A 29 20.06 -1.76 -1.50
C ARG A 29 20.82 -0.72 -2.32
N ASP A 30 21.57 -1.13 -3.34
CA ASP A 30 22.32 -0.23 -4.22
C ASP A 30 21.43 0.73 -5.03
N CYS A 31 20.19 0.30 -5.32
CA CYS A 31 19.23 1.10 -6.07
C CYS A 31 18.28 1.90 -5.16
N MET A 32 18.62 2.04 -3.88
CA MET A 32 17.83 2.76 -2.88
C MET A 32 18.67 3.75 -2.09
N THR A 33 18.03 4.84 -1.69
CA THR A 33 18.61 5.89 -0.87
C THR A 33 17.67 6.20 0.28
N PRO A 34 18.17 6.68 1.43
CA PRO A 34 17.32 7.27 2.45
C PRO A 34 16.58 8.50 1.89
N ASP A 35 15.53 8.93 2.58
CA ASP A 35 14.71 10.06 2.16
C ASP A 35 15.49 11.36 2.26
N VAL A 36 15.80 11.94 1.10
CA VAL A 36 16.57 13.18 0.99
C VAL A 36 15.77 14.40 1.46
N ALA A 37 14.43 14.34 1.45
CA ALA A 37 13.59 15.46 1.88
C ALA A 37 13.53 15.58 3.40
N THR A 38 13.31 14.46 4.08
CA THR A 38 13.10 14.43 5.53
C THR A 38 14.41 14.18 6.29
N GLY A 39 15.42 13.60 5.65
CA GLY A 39 16.68 13.19 6.29
C GLY A 39 16.55 11.90 7.10
N ASP A 40 15.39 11.24 7.06
CA ASP A 40 15.11 10.03 7.83
C ASP A 40 15.84 8.81 7.25
N PRO A 41 16.78 8.18 8.00
CA PRO A 41 17.53 7.03 7.50
C PRO A 41 16.66 5.76 7.36
N ASN A 42 15.51 5.72 8.03
CA ASN A 42 14.58 4.59 7.98
C ASN A 42 13.63 4.64 6.77
N ALA A 43 13.39 5.84 6.23
CA ALA A 43 12.52 6.03 5.08
C ALA A 43 13.33 5.80 3.80
N MET A 44 13.26 4.59 3.24
CA MET A 44 14.00 4.28 2.02
C MET A 44 13.18 4.51 0.75
N LEU A 45 13.78 5.19 -0.21
CA LEU A 45 13.25 5.48 -1.54
C LEU A 45 14.10 4.82 -2.62
N CYS A 46 13.49 4.42 -3.73
CA CYS A 46 14.27 4.00 -4.90
C CYS A 46 14.85 5.21 -5.63
N LEU A 47 15.94 5.02 -6.39
CA LEU A 47 16.62 6.11 -7.10
C LEU A 47 15.69 6.92 -8.02
N HIS A 48 14.68 6.30 -8.65
CA HIS A 48 13.68 7.01 -9.45
C HIS A 48 12.72 7.88 -8.62
N CYS A 49 12.41 7.46 -7.39
CA CYS A 49 11.56 8.23 -6.49
C CYS A 49 12.34 9.35 -5.81
N ALA A 50 13.61 9.10 -5.47
CA ALA A 50 14.53 10.09 -4.93
C ALA A 50 14.89 11.16 -5.97
N SER A 51 15.14 10.78 -7.22
CA SER A 51 15.46 11.74 -8.30
C SER A 51 14.33 12.75 -8.53
N ARG A 52 13.07 12.34 -8.40
CA ARG A 52 11.92 13.27 -8.47
C ARG A 52 11.86 14.27 -7.32
N ILE A 53 12.53 14.01 -6.21
CA ILE A 53 12.62 14.95 -5.07
C ILE A 53 13.75 15.94 -5.32
N VAL A 54 14.94 15.43 -5.66
CA VAL A 54 16.16 16.24 -5.79
C VAL A 54 16.19 17.03 -7.09
N SER A 55 15.67 16.45 -8.18
CA SER A 55 15.51 17.08 -9.47
C SER A 55 14.05 16.93 -9.92
N PRO A 56 13.14 17.72 -9.34
CA PRO A 56 11.77 17.72 -9.81
C PRO A 56 11.78 18.09 -11.29
N ARG A 57 11.06 17.30 -12.10
CA ARG A 57 10.93 17.57 -13.53
C ARG A 57 10.43 19.00 -13.68
N THR A 58 11.18 19.85 -14.39
CA THR A 58 10.74 21.21 -14.69
C THR A 58 9.42 21.11 -15.43
N VAL A 59 8.34 21.46 -14.74
CA VAL A 59 7.04 21.61 -15.37
C VAL A 59 7.13 22.85 -16.24
N SER A 60 6.58 22.80 -17.46
CA SER A 60 6.50 24.02 -18.27
C SER A 60 5.66 25.03 -17.50
N LYS A 61 5.97 26.33 -17.63
CA LYS A 61 5.19 27.39 -16.99
C LYS A 61 3.68 27.23 -17.25
N TYR A 62 3.33 26.73 -18.43
CA TYR A 62 1.96 26.57 -18.92
C TYR A 62 1.37 25.16 -18.68
N ALA A 63 2.01 24.32 -17.86
CA ALA A 63 1.58 22.95 -17.61
C ALA A 63 0.17 22.85 -17.00
N GLY A 64 -0.23 23.82 -16.18
CA GLY A 64 -1.59 23.87 -15.61
C GLY A 64 -2.67 24.10 -16.66
N LEU A 65 -2.40 24.97 -17.65
CA LEU A 65 -3.28 25.18 -18.81
C LEU A 65 -3.36 23.92 -19.67
N GLU A 66 -2.22 23.29 -19.97
CA GLU A 66 -2.16 22.02 -20.71
C GLU A 66 -2.99 20.92 -20.02
N GLY A 67 -2.85 20.77 -18.70
CA GLY A 67 -3.62 19.82 -17.91
C GLY A 67 -5.12 20.09 -17.93
N HIS A 68 -5.52 21.36 -17.83
CA HIS A 68 -6.93 21.77 -17.90
C HIS A 68 -7.56 21.43 -19.25
N LEU A 69 -6.88 21.77 -20.36
CA LEU A 69 -7.34 21.47 -21.71
C LEU A 69 -7.39 19.97 -21.98
N LYS A 70 -6.40 19.19 -21.51
CA LYS A 70 -6.43 17.72 -21.57
C LYS A 70 -7.64 17.15 -20.83
N PHE A 71 -7.94 17.65 -19.64
CA PHE A 71 -9.12 17.21 -18.88
C PHE A 71 -10.42 17.54 -19.63
N ARG A 72 -10.55 18.77 -20.14
CA ARG A 72 -11.72 19.22 -20.91
C ARG A 72 -11.90 18.46 -22.22
N SER A 73 -10.82 17.97 -22.83
CA SER A 73 -10.86 17.22 -24.10
C SER A 73 -11.71 15.95 -24.06
N ALA A 74 -11.98 15.44 -22.85
CA ALA A 74 -12.85 14.29 -22.65
C ALA A 74 -14.34 14.60 -22.86
N PHE A 75 -14.76 15.86 -22.67
CA PHE A 75 -16.17 16.26 -22.58
C PHE A 75 -16.58 17.28 -23.63
N THR A 76 -15.67 18.14 -24.08
CA THR A 76 -15.98 19.28 -24.95
C THR A 76 -14.94 19.41 -26.05
N ASP A 77 -15.36 19.88 -27.23
CA ASP A 77 -14.47 20.15 -28.37
C ASP A 77 -14.10 21.64 -28.51
N THR A 78 -14.82 22.52 -27.81
CA THR A 78 -14.54 23.96 -27.76
C THR A 78 -14.58 24.46 -26.32
N VAL A 79 -13.62 25.30 -25.94
CA VAL A 79 -13.49 25.84 -24.58
C VAL A 79 -13.14 27.33 -24.66
N LYS A 80 -14.02 28.17 -24.12
CA LYS A 80 -13.78 29.62 -23.91
C LYS A 80 -13.14 29.84 -22.55
N LEU A 81 -12.00 30.50 -22.49
CA LEU A 81 -11.30 30.86 -21.25
C LEU A 81 -10.99 32.36 -21.24
N THR A 82 -11.24 33.01 -20.11
CA THR A 82 -10.80 34.39 -19.87
C THR A 82 -9.33 34.42 -19.45
N PHE A 83 -8.63 35.53 -19.68
CA PHE A 83 -7.22 35.68 -19.29
C PHE A 83 -7.01 35.49 -17.79
N ALA A 84 -7.87 36.07 -16.96
CA ALA A 84 -7.84 35.85 -15.52
C ALA A 84 -7.97 34.36 -15.13
N ARG A 85 -8.78 33.59 -15.89
CA ARG A 85 -8.88 32.15 -15.64
C ARG A 85 -7.60 31.43 -16.06
N ILE A 86 -6.96 31.85 -17.14
CA ILE A 86 -5.69 31.29 -17.61
C ILE A 86 -4.57 31.60 -16.61
N ASP A 87 -4.49 32.82 -16.07
CA ASP A 87 -3.55 33.21 -15.02
C ASP A 87 -3.68 32.30 -13.78
N GLY A 88 -4.92 32.05 -13.35
CA GLY A 88 -5.22 31.14 -12.25
C GLY A 88 -4.87 29.68 -12.54
N LEU A 89 -4.94 29.24 -13.80
CA LEU A 89 -4.52 27.89 -14.21
C LEU A 89 -3.00 27.73 -14.27
N ILE A 90 -2.30 28.77 -14.70
CA ILE A 90 -0.83 28.80 -14.78
C ILE A 90 -0.23 28.96 -13.36
N GLY A 91 -0.95 29.63 -12.45
CA GLY A 91 -0.44 30.01 -11.13
C GLY A 91 0.53 31.19 -11.18
N SER A 92 0.56 31.91 -12.32
CA SER A 92 1.32 33.14 -12.52
C SER A 92 0.64 33.97 -13.61
N ASN A 93 0.86 35.28 -13.58
CA ASN A 93 0.29 36.17 -14.58
C ASN A 93 0.90 35.92 -15.98
N LEU A 94 0.04 36.01 -16.99
CA LEU A 94 0.43 36.05 -18.39
C LEU A 94 1.34 37.25 -18.65
N PRO A 95 2.30 37.13 -19.58
CA PRO A 95 3.15 38.24 -19.96
C PRO A 95 2.32 39.33 -20.65
N MET A 96 2.76 40.59 -20.55
CA MET A 96 2.07 41.73 -21.19
C MET A 96 1.82 41.54 -22.69
N ALA A 97 2.69 40.80 -23.39
CA ALA A 97 2.52 40.46 -24.79
C ALA A 97 1.21 39.69 -25.07
N ALA A 98 0.76 38.84 -24.15
CA ALA A 98 -0.48 38.08 -24.31
C ALA A 98 -1.74 38.98 -24.31
N TYR A 99 -1.66 40.14 -23.67
CA TYR A 99 -2.75 41.12 -23.60
C TYR A 99 -2.71 42.14 -24.75
N ARG A 100 -1.54 42.40 -25.34
CA ARG A 100 -1.37 43.41 -26.40
C ARG A 100 -1.43 42.83 -27.80
N ASP A 101 -0.84 41.64 -28.00
CA ASP A 101 -0.58 41.11 -29.33
C ASP A 101 -1.39 39.82 -29.55
N PRO A 102 -2.36 39.81 -30.50
CA PRO A 102 -3.09 38.58 -30.84
C PRO A 102 -2.17 37.48 -31.38
N LEU A 103 -1.05 37.86 -32.01
CA LEU A 103 -0.02 36.94 -32.52
C LEU A 103 0.63 36.10 -31.43
N TRP A 104 0.62 36.57 -30.18
CA TRP A 104 1.09 35.79 -29.04
C TRP A 104 0.30 34.49 -28.87
N TRP A 105 -0.97 34.47 -29.27
CA TRP A 105 -1.83 33.30 -29.23
C TRP A 105 -1.75 32.45 -30.50
N SER A 106 -0.75 32.68 -31.36
CA SER A 106 -0.53 31.86 -32.56
C SER A 106 -0.17 30.41 -32.22
N ASN A 107 -0.52 29.49 -33.12
CA ASN A 107 -0.29 28.05 -32.95
C ASN A 107 1.14 27.62 -33.37
N ALA A 108 2.15 28.41 -33.03
CA ALA A 108 3.54 28.17 -33.40
C ALA A 108 4.22 27.18 -32.42
N SER A 109 4.59 25.99 -32.87
CA SER A 109 5.25 24.98 -32.02
C SER A 109 6.63 25.40 -31.49
N SER A 110 7.21 26.49 -32.01
CA SER A 110 8.45 27.07 -31.50
C SER A 110 8.26 27.74 -30.14
N SER A 111 7.07 28.27 -29.85
CA SER A 111 6.83 29.03 -28.62
C SER A 111 6.42 28.12 -27.45
N GLU A 112 6.95 28.42 -26.26
CA GLU A 112 6.69 27.59 -25.07
C GLU A 112 5.23 27.63 -24.61
N HIS A 113 4.55 28.76 -24.81
CA HIS A 113 3.13 28.90 -24.50
C HIS A 113 2.28 28.06 -25.46
N ALA A 114 2.54 28.12 -26.77
CA ALA A 114 1.72 27.40 -27.72
C ALA A 114 1.89 25.89 -27.63
N LYS A 115 3.08 25.41 -27.28
CA LYS A 115 3.31 24.00 -26.94
C LYS A 115 2.30 23.48 -25.91
N ALA A 116 1.83 24.30 -24.96
CA ALA A 116 0.91 23.85 -23.91
C ALA A 116 -0.44 23.39 -24.46
N TRP A 117 -1.09 24.19 -25.31
CA TRP A 117 -2.36 23.80 -25.91
C TRP A 117 -2.18 22.80 -27.07
N LEU A 118 -1.12 22.94 -27.86
CA LEU A 118 -0.80 21.98 -28.93
C LEU A 118 -0.53 20.57 -28.40
N ASN A 119 0.23 20.44 -27.30
CA ASN A 119 0.48 19.14 -26.63
C ASN A 119 -0.80 18.56 -26.01
N ALA A 120 -1.77 19.41 -25.67
CA ALA A 120 -3.09 18.98 -25.25
C ALA A 120 -4.01 18.56 -26.42
N GLY A 121 -3.61 18.83 -27.68
CA GLY A 121 -4.41 18.56 -28.88
C GLY A 121 -5.39 19.67 -29.26
N TRP A 122 -5.16 20.87 -28.74
CA TRP A 122 -6.00 22.06 -28.94
C TRP A 122 -5.24 23.12 -29.74
N GLU A 123 -6.00 23.99 -30.40
CA GLU A 123 -5.51 25.18 -31.10
C GLU A 123 -6.32 26.40 -30.65
N ALA A 124 -5.65 27.55 -30.53
CA ALA A 124 -6.34 28.82 -30.31
C ALA A 124 -7.00 29.24 -31.63
N GLN A 125 -8.32 29.43 -31.60
CA GLN A 125 -9.10 29.76 -32.79
C GLN A 125 -9.47 31.24 -32.81
N GLU A 126 -10.02 31.74 -31.70
CA GLU A 126 -10.47 33.13 -31.59
C GLU A 126 -9.89 33.77 -30.34
N VAL A 127 -9.45 35.02 -30.47
CA VAL A 127 -8.83 35.78 -29.38
C VAL A 127 -9.46 37.17 -29.39
N ASN A 128 -10.08 37.53 -28.29
CA ASN A 128 -10.61 38.87 -28.08
C ASN A 128 -9.85 39.54 -26.95
N LEU A 129 -8.96 40.47 -27.31
CA LEU A 129 -8.16 41.22 -26.34
C LEU A 129 -8.97 42.25 -25.55
N LYS A 130 -10.07 42.79 -26.14
CA LYS A 130 -10.91 43.80 -25.49
C LYS A 130 -11.71 43.21 -24.34
N GLU A 131 -12.31 42.05 -24.58
CA GLU A 131 -13.08 41.32 -23.56
C GLU A 131 -12.20 40.37 -22.73
N GLY A 132 -10.96 40.12 -23.17
CA GLY A 132 -9.97 39.35 -22.43
C GLY A 132 -10.24 37.84 -22.42
N TYR A 133 -10.57 37.25 -23.56
CA TYR A 133 -10.78 35.80 -23.67
C TYR A 133 -10.16 35.18 -24.93
N VAL A 134 -9.90 33.87 -24.82
CA VAL A 134 -9.51 32.99 -25.94
C VAL A 134 -10.47 31.82 -26.03
N VAL A 135 -10.81 31.44 -27.26
CA VAL A 135 -11.53 30.22 -27.59
C VAL A 135 -10.55 29.21 -28.14
N PHE A 136 -10.43 28.08 -27.44
CA PHE A 136 -9.67 26.93 -27.88
C PHE A 136 -10.59 25.94 -28.57
N LYS A 137 -10.15 25.41 -29.71
CA LYS A 137 -10.81 24.33 -30.43
C LYS A 137 -9.91 23.10 -30.47
N LYS A 138 -10.50 21.94 -30.24
CA LYS A 138 -9.81 20.67 -30.29
C LYS A 138 -9.63 20.25 -31.75
N VAL A 139 -8.39 20.06 -32.17
CA VAL A 139 -8.04 19.71 -33.56
C VAL A 139 -7.56 18.26 -33.64
N ARG A 140 -6.84 17.80 -32.61
CA ARG A 140 -6.38 16.41 -32.54
C ARG A 140 -7.24 15.65 -31.56
N VAL A 141 -8.00 14.68 -32.08
CA VAL A 141 -8.51 13.59 -31.24
C VAL A 141 -7.30 12.75 -30.86
N LEU A 142 -6.60 13.12 -29.78
CA LEU A 142 -5.60 12.23 -29.21
C LEU A 142 -6.29 10.88 -28.97
N PRO A 143 -5.73 9.75 -29.43
CA PRO A 143 -6.34 8.46 -29.23
C PRO A 143 -6.61 8.34 -27.74
N ARG A 144 -7.89 8.24 -27.36
CA ARG A 144 -8.27 7.96 -25.98
C ARG A 144 -7.42 6.76 -25.61
N LYS A 145 -6.51 6.86 -24.63
CA LYS A 145 -5.84 5.68 -24.10
C LYS A 145 -6.99 4.75 -23.75
N ALA A 146 -7.18 3.70 -24.56
CA ALA A 146 -8.27 2.78 -24.36
C ALA A 146 -8.17 2.42 -22.89
N LYS A 147 -9.26 2.63 -22.11
CA LYS A 147 -9.33 2.09 -20.76
C LYS A 147 -8.79 0.68 -20.90
N LYS A 148 -7.64 0.38 -20.26
CA LYS A 148 -7.04 -0.96 -20.35
C LYS A 148 -8.23 -1.90 -20.21
N LYS A 149 -8.54 -2.69 -21.25
CA LYS A 149 -9.69 -3.61 -21.23
C LYS A 149 -9.66 -4.20 -19.84
N LYS A 150 -10.71 -3.95 -19.05
CA LYS A 150 -10.85 -4.52 -17.70
C LYS A 150 -10.48 -5.97 -17.93
N LEU A 151 -9.32 -6.40 -17.42
CA LEU A 151 -8.81 -7.74 -17.68
C LEU A 151 -9.99 -8.64 -17.40
N GLU A 152 -10.53 -9.27 -18.45
CA GLU A 152 -11.64 -10.19 -18.28
C GLU A 152 -11.10 -11.19 -17.26
N ILE A 153 -11.74 -11.21 -16.10
CA ILE A 153 -11.33 -12.04 -14.98
C ILE A 153 -11.67 -13.46 -15.44
N THR A 154 -10.79 -14.06 -16.25
CA THR A 154 -10.94 -15.42 -16.80
C THR A 154 -10.80 -16.46 -15.69
N GLN A 155 -10.20 -16.08 -14.57
CA GLN A 155 -10.12 -16.92 -13.40
C GLN A 155 -11.30 -16.63 -12.48
N PRO A 156 -12.10 -17.65 -12.09
CA PRO A 156 -13.10 -17.46 -11.05
C PRO A 156 -12.44 -16.88 -9.80
N PHE A 157 -13.16 -16.01 -9.09
CA PHE A 157 -12.68 -15.44 -7.83
C PHE A 157 -12.25 -16.57 -6.89
N THR A 158 -10.94 -16.75 -6.75
CA THR A 158 -10.36 -17.68 -5.79
C THR A 158 -10.17 -16.88 -4.51
N PRO A 159 -10.92 -17.19 -3.43
CA PRO A 159 -10.74 -16.50 -2.18
C PRO A 159 -9.28 -16.66 -1.74
N VAL A 160 -8.68 -15.57 -1.26
CA VAL A 160 -7.30 -15.57 -0.74
C VAL A 160 -7.17 -16.74 0.26
N PRO A 161 -6.16 -17.61 0.11
CA PRO A 161 -5.94 -18.69 1.06
C PRO A 161 -5.79 -18.12 2.48
N VAL A 162 -6.86 -18.20 3.27
CA VAL A 162 -6.81 -17.79 4.66
C VAL A 162 -6.04 -18.88 5.39
N HIS A 163 -4.81 -18.58 5.80
CA HIS A 163 -4.10 -19.43 6.75
C HIS A 163 -4.91 -19.50 8.03
N ARG A 164 -5.67 -20.58 8.22
CA ARG A 164 -6.27 -20.88 9.52
C ARG A 164 -5.13 -20.99 10.52
N PRO A 165 -5.05 -20.15 11.55
CA PRO A 165 -4.03 -20.31 12.57
C PRO A 165 -4.16 -21.72 13.15
N ARG A 166 -3.11 -22.52 13.02
CA ARG A 166 -3.09 -23.88 13.58
C ARG A 166 -3.32 -23.75 15.09
N SER A 167 -4.25 -24.54 15.64
CA SER A 167 -4.38 -24.60 17.10
C SER A 167 -3.03 -25.03 17.67
N LYS A 168 -2.53 -24.29 18.66
CA LYS A 168 -1.25 -24.59 19.30
C LYS A 168 -1.45 -25.83 20.17
N VAL A 169 -1.30 -27.02 19.59
CA VAL A 169 -1.27 -28.27 20.36
C VAL A 169 -0.06 -28.18 21.32
N PRO A 170 -0.23 -28.42 22.63
CA PRO A 170 0.88 -28.37 23.58
C PRO A 170 1.94 -29.40 23.20
N SER A 171 3.23 -29.04 23.39
CA SER A 171 4.33 -29.99 23.14
C SER A 171 4.20 -31.21 24.05
N LYS A 172 4.76 -32.35 23.61
CA LYS A 172 4.77 -33.60 24.40
C LYS A 172 5.32 -33.38 25.82
N THR A 173 6.32 -32.51 25.95
CA THR A 173 6.91 -32.10 27.24
C THR A 173 5.95 -31.31 28.11
N LYS A 174 5.09 -30.46 27.52
CA LYS A 174 4.09 -29.68 28.27
C LYS A 174 2.93 -30.56 28.72
N ALA A 175 2.51 -31.51 27.88
CA ALA A 175 1.53 -32.52 28.22
C ALA A 175 2.03 -33.45 29.34
N SER A 176 3.28 -33.91 29.30
CA SER A 176 3.85 -34.75 30.36
C SER A 176 3.99 -34.01 31.70
N LYS A 177 4.44 -32.74 31.68
CA LYS A 177 4.47 -31.89 32.88
C LYS A 177 3.08 -31.70 33.50
N LEU A 178 2.05 -31.51 32.67
CA LEU A 178 0.67 -31.40 33.15
C LEU A 178 0.20 -32.72 33.78
N TYR A 179 0.46 -33.85 33.12
CA TYR A 179 0.11 -35.18 33.64
C TYR A 179 0.78 -35.48 34.98
N ALA A 180 2.09 -35.21 35.10
CA ALA A 180 2.82 -35.36 36.35
C ALA A 180 2.22 -34.48 37.46
N ARG A 181 1.82 -33.24 37.13
CA ARG A 181 1.18 -32.33 38.07
C ARG A 181 -0.18 -32.85 38.55
N ILE A 182 -1.00 -33.39 37.64
CA ILE A 182 -2.29 -34.02 37.98
C ILE A 182 -2.06 -35.21 38.91
N LYS A 183 -1.10 -36.09 38.61
CA LYS A 183 -0.77 -37.25 39.46
C LYS A 183 -0.27 -36.86 40.85
N ASN A 184 0.49 -35.78 40.97
CA ASN A 184 0.93 -35.26 42.26
C ASN A 184 -0.23 -34.72 43.09
N LEU A 185 -1.17 -34.01 42.46
CA LEU A 185 -2.39 -33.54 43.12
C LEU A 185 -3.30 -34.71 43.56
N GLU A 186 -3.43 -35.75 42.72
CA GLU A 186 -4.15 -36.98 43.09
C GLU A 186 -3.52 -37.65 44.32
N ARG A 187 -2.19 -37.77 44.36
CA ARG A 187 -1.45 -38.32 45.50
C ARG A 187 -1.64 -37.49 46.77
N GLN A 188 -1.58 -36.16 46.66
CA GLN A 188 -1.85 -35.27 47.79
C GLN A 188 -3.29 -35.43 48.32
N ARG A 189 -4.28 -35.54 47.43
CA ARG A 189 -5.68 -35.78 47.80
C ARG A 189 -5.88 -37.14 48.47
N SER A 190 -5.22 -38.20 48.01
CA SER A 190 -5.29 -39.52 48.63
C SER A 190 -4.59 -39.57 49.99
N MET A 191 -3.48 -38.83 50.16
CA MET A 191 -2.77 -38.72 51.43
C MET A 191 -3.55 -37.90 52.48
N GLN A 192 -4.36 -36.94 52.05
CA GLN A 192 -5.21 -36.13 52.92
C GLN A 192 -6.53 -36.82 53.30
N GLN A 193 -6.85 -37.98 52.72
CA GLN A 193 -7.98 -38.79 53.17
C GLN A 193 -7.55 -39.58 54.43
N PRO A 194 -8.12 -39.30 55.61
CA PRO A 194 -7.80 -40.08 56.81
C PRO A 194 -8.27 -41.53 56.60
N ILE A 195 -7.39 -42.50 56.85
CA ILE A 195 -7.70 -43.93 56.83
C ILE A 195 -8.78 -44.18 57.90
N ARG A 196 -10.05 -44.24 57.49
CA ARG A 196 -11.14 -44.70 58.34
C ARG A 196 -11.10 -46.23 58.40
N GLY A 197 -10.54 -46.78 59.48
CA GLY A 197 -10.81 -48.17 59.89
C GLY A 197 -9.63 -48.97 60.44
N LEU A 198 -9.12 -48.64 61.63
CA LEU A 198 -8.59 -49.65 62.54
C LEU A 198 -9.37 -49.57 63.86
N LYS A 199 -10.35 -50.47 64.04
CA LYS A 199 -10.83 -50.85 65.38
C LYS A 199 -10.35 -52.28 65.60
N GLY A 200 -9.42 -52.45 66.54
CA GLY A 200 -8.93 -53.75 66.98
C GLY A 200 -10.06 -54.61 67.55
N ARG A 201 -10.01 -55.92 67.26
CA ARG A 201 -10.93 -56.92 67.79
C ARG A 201 -10.49 -57.24 69.24
N PRO A 202 -11.38 -57.21 70.25
CA PRO A 202 -10.98 -57.60 71.60
C PRO A 202 -10.80 -59.13 71.70
N PRO A 203 -9.97 -59.64 72.63
CA PRO A 203 -9.58 -61.03 72.67
C PRO A 203 -10.72 -61.92 73.21
N SER A 204 -10.90 -63.09 72.59
CA SER A 204 -11.89 -64.09 72.97
C SER A 204 -11.49 -64.78 74.28
N ARG A 205 -12.33 -64.63 75.31
CA ARG A 205 -12.20 -65.31 76.61
C ARG A 205 -12.69 -66.76 76.49
N SER A 206 -11.78 -67.73 76.39
CA SER A 206 -12.11 -69.15 76.49
C SER A 206 -12.50 -69.49 77.93
N ARG A 207 -13.73 -69.99 78.12
CA ARG A 207 -14.18 -70.58 79.39
C ARG A 207 -13.94 -72.09 79.30
N LEU A 208 -13.05 -72.59 80.17
CA LEU A 208 -12.94 -74.00 80.49
C LEU A 208 -14.24 -74.49 81.12
N THR A 209 -14.72 -75.65 80.70
CA THR A 209 -15.43 -76.57 81.57
C THR A 209 -14.99 -77.98 81.25
N ASP A 210 -14.25 -78.56 82.19
CA ASP A 210 -14.09 -79.99 82.40
C ASP A 210 -15.43 -80.73 82.38
N ASN A 211 -15.41 -81.99 81.92
CA ASN A 211 -15.88 -83.14 82.70
C ASN A 211 -15.77 -84.45 81.88
N LYS A 212 -14.78 -85.28 82.25
CA LYS A 212 -14.83 -86.77 82.27
C LYS A 212 -15.58 -87.17 83.57
N PRO A 213 -15.96 -88.43 83.92
CA PRO A 213 -15.69 -89.78 83.37
C PRO A 213 -16.98 -90.65 83.27
N GLN A 214 -17.03 -91.96 82.96
CA GLN A 214 -16.14 -93.13 83.07
C GLN A 214 -16.22 -93.98 81.79
#